data_AF-A0A925HT59-F1
#
_entry.id   AF-A0A925HT59-F1
#
_cell.length_a   1.000
_cell.length_b   1.000
_cell.length_c   1.000
_cell.angle_alpha   90.00
_cell.angle_beta   90.00
_cell.angle_gamma   90.00
#
_symmetry.space_group_name_H-M   'P 1'
#
loop_
_entity.id
_entity.type
_entity.pdbx_description
1 polymer ?
#
loop_
_entity_poly.entity_id
_entity_poly.type
_entity_poly.pdbx_seq_one_letter_code
_entity_poly.pdbx_strand_id
1 'polypeptide(L)'
;MAIAIATTLLAPNYRFFPMINGGIPLWVITAIYLIIDIAMIADDKNAGGHISHIGGGIFGALFMLQFRKGRDWSLGMNRLFTWFNELFSPKASVVPQRVRKEEYYYNTAGAQPYKKVPNLTQKRIDAILDKIGEKGYQQLTDEEKQILKRAAEDENL
;
A
#
# COMPACT_ATOMS: atom_id res chain seq x y z
N MET A 1 -12.73 -12.60 -16.97
CA MET A 1 -14.06 -12.36 -16.35
C MET A 1 -14.06 -12.20 -14.82
N ALA A 2 -13.43 -13.10 -14.04
CA ALA A 2 -13.43 -13.04 -12.56
C ALA A 2 -13.10 -11.65 -11.97
N ILE A 3 -11.98 -11.06 -12.41
CA ILE A 3 -11.52 -9.74 -11.96
C ILE A 3 -12.52 -8.66 -12.36
N ALA A 4 -13.00 -8.65 -13.60
CA ALA A 4 -13.96 -7.64 -14.08
C ALA A 4 -15.26 -7.62 -13.26
N ILE A 5 -15.79 -8.80 -12.94
CA ILE A 5 -16.99 -8.92 -12.09
C ILE A 5 -16.68 -8.49 -10.65
N ALA A 6 -15.58 -8.98 -10.06
CA ALA A 6 -15.19 -8.61 -8.70
C ALA A 6 -14.97 -7.10 -8.54
N THR A 7 -14.27 -6.44 -9.49
CA THR A 7 -14.04 -4.99 -9.47
C THR A 7 -15.33 -4.21 -9.65
N THR A 8 -16.24 -4.67 -10.50
CA THR A 8 -17.57 -4.06 -10.68
C THR A 8 -18.41 -4.16 -9.42
N LEU A 9 -18.38 -5.29 -8.70
CA LEU A 9 -19.10 -5.45 -7.43
C LEU A 9 -18.49 -4.60 -6.30
N LEU A 10 -17.18 -4.34 -6.36
CA LEU A 10 -16.48 -3.51 -5.40
C LEU A 10 -16.76 -2.02 -5.62
N ALA A 11 -16.71 -1.57 -6.88
CA ALA A 11 -16.86 -0.16 -7.25
C ALA A 11 -17.83 0.02 -8.45
N PRO A 12 -19.13 -0.26 -8.28
CA PRO A 12 -20.10 -0.25 -9.39
C PRO A 12 -20.28 1.13 -10.01
N ASN A 13 -20.08 2.19 -9.23
CA ASN A 13 -20.23 3.58 -9.65
C ASN A 13 -18.94 4.18 -10.24
N TYR A 14 -17.84 3.42 -10.32
CA TYR A 14 -16.62 3.91 -10.93
C TYR A 14 -16.87 4.23 -12.40
N ARG A 15 -16.34 5.36 -12.89
CA ARG A 15 -16.51 5.79 -14.28
C ARG A 15 -15.16 5.99 -14.95
N PHE A 16 -15.01 5.39 -16.12
CA PHE A 16 -13.88 5.66 -17.01
C PHE A 16 -14.13 6.94 -17.79
N PHE A 17 -13.05 7.65 -18.09
CA PHE A 17 -13.08 8.89 -18.87
C PHE A 17 -14.11 9.93 -18.37
N PRO A 18 -14.12 10.28 -17.07
CA PRO A 18 -15.11 11.21 -16.51
C PRO A 18 -15.12 12.59 -17.19
N MET A 19 -13.99 12.98 -17.80
CA MET A 19 -13.85 14.22 -18.56
C MET A 19 -14.62 14.23 -19.89
N ILE A 20 -15.09 13.08 -20.38
CA ILE A 20 -15.85 12.96 -21.63
C ILE A 20 -17.30 12.64 -21.28
N ASN A 21 -18.18 13.64 -21.36
CA ASN A 21 -19.63 13.51 -21.16
C ASN A 21 -20.04 12.77 -19.86
N GLY A 22 -19.30 12.99 -18.77
CA GLY A 22 -19.58 12.36 -17.47
C GLY A 22 -19.09 10.92 -17.31
N GLY A 23 -18.39 10.37 -18.30
CA GLY A 23 -17.71 9.07 -18.25
C GLY A 23 -18.62 7.84 -18.38
N ILE A 24 -17.99 6.71 -18.71
CA ILE A 24 -18.67 5.43 -18.90
C ILE A 24 -18.58 4.63 -17.59
N PRO A 25 -19.70 4.25 -16.97
CA PRO A 25 -19.67 3.49 -15.74
C PRO A 25 -19.12 2.08 -15.97
N LEU A 26 -18.31 1.60 -15.03
CA LEU A 26 -17.61 0.32 -15.08
C LEU A 26 -18.57 -0.85 -15.30
N TRP A 27 -19.78 -0.80 -14.71
CA TRP A 27 -20.77 -1.87 -14.88
C TRP A 27 -21.22 -2.05 -16.32
N VAL A 28 -21.28 -0.98 -17.14
CA VAL A 28 -21.65 -1.07 -18.56
C VAL A 28 -20.58 -1.83 -19.33
N ILE A 29 -19.31 -1.55 -19.06
CA ILE A 29 -18.17 -2.20 -19.72
C ILE A 29 -18.19 -3.71 -19.38
N THR A 30 -18.38 -4.03 -18.11
CA THR A 30 -18.43 -5.42 -17.65
C THR A 30 -19.64 -6.16 -18.21
N ALA A 31 -20.80 -5.50 -18.32
CA ALA A 31 -22.00 -6.10 -18.92
C ALA A 31 -21.81 -6.41 -20.41
N ILE A 32 -21.24 -5.47 -21.18
CA ILE A 32 -20.91 -5.68 -22.59
C ILE A 32 -19.92 -6.84 -22.74
N TYR A 33 -18.85 -6.85 -21.94
CA TYR A 33 -17.86 -7.93 -21.95
C TYR A 33 -18.50 -9.29 -21.66
N LEU A 34 -19.41 -9.39 -20.68
CA LEU A 34 -20.14 -10.62 -20.38
C LEU A 34 -21.04 -11.08 -21.53
N ILE A 35 -21.76 -10.16 -22.17
CA ILE A 35 -22.65 -10.48 -23.31
C ILE A 35 -21.82 -11.03 -24.49
N ILE A 36 -20.72 -10.37 -24.83
CA ILE A 36 -19.82 -10.82 -25.90
C ILE A 36 -19.27 -12.22 -25.58
N ASP A 37 -18.85 -12.44 -24.34
CA ASP A 37 -18.28 -13.72 -23.91
C ASP A 37 -19.29 -14.87 -24.00
N ILE A 38 -20.55 -14.63 -23.62
CA ILE A 38 -21.64 -15.62 -23.76
C ILE A 38 -21.96 -15.87 -25.24
N ALA A 39 -22.04 -14.83 -26.06
CA ALA A 39 -22.33 -14.96 -27.48
C ALA A 39 -21.27 -15.80 -28.21
N MET A 40 -20.00 -15.69 -27.80
CA MET A 40 -18.90 -16.46 -28.40
C MET A 40 -18.86 -17.93 -27.98
N ILE A 41 -19.64 -18.37 -26.98
CA ILE A 41 -19.80 -19.80 -26.66
C ILE A 41 -20.37 -20.55 -27.87
N ALA A 42 -21.25 -19.92 -28.66
CA ALA A 42 -21.92 -20.53 -29.80
C ALA A 42 -21.03 -20.72 -31.04
N ASP A 43 -19.84 -20.09 -31.12
CA ASP A 43 -18.94 -20.16 -32.30
C ASP A 43 -18.00 -21.40 -32.30
N ASP A 44 -18.16 -22.32 -31.34
CA ASP A 44 -17.57 -23.67 -31.15
C ASP A 44 -16.03 -23.83 -31.23
N LYS A 45 -15.29 -22.81 -31.67
CA LYS A 45 -13.82 -22.80 -31.78
C LYS A 45 -13.13 -22.72 -30.42
N ASN A 46 -13.81 -22.16 -29.42
CA ASN A 46 -13.25 -21.95 -28.07
C ASN A 46 -14.33 -21.97 -26.97
N ALA A 47 -15.37 -22.79 -27.13
CA ALA A 47 -16.47 -22.86 -26.16
C ALA A 47 -15.96 -23.11 -24.73
N GLY A 48 -14.94 -23.98 -24.56
CA GLY A 48 -14.32 -24.27 -23.27
C GLY A 48 -13.68 -23.05 -22.59
N GLY A 49 -13.04 -22.15 -23.35
CA GLY A 49 -12.45 -20.92 -22.82
C GLY A 49 -13.52 -19.95 -22.31
N HIS A 50 -14.59 -19.77 -23.07
CA HIS A 50 -15.72 -18.92 -22.68
C HIS A 50 -16.48 -19.50 -21.47
N ILE A 51 -16.68 -20.82 -21.41
CA ILE A 51 -17.26 -21.48 -20.22
C ILE A 51 -16.38 -21.25 -18.98
N SER A 52 -15.05 -21.30 -19.14
CA SER A 52 -14.10 -21.01 -18.06
C SER A 52 -14.20 -19.56 -17.58
N HIS A 53 -14.44 -18.61 -18.48
CA HIS A 53 -14.73 -17.23 -18.13
C HIS A 53 -16.01 -17.11 -17.30
N ILE A 54 -17.11 -17.78 -17.65
CA ILE A 54 -18.34 -17.79 -16.85
C ILE A 54 -18.08 -18.34 -15.44
N GLY A 55 -17.39 -19.47 -15.33
CA GLY A 55 -17.00 -20.06 -14.05
C GLY A 55 -16.16 -19.10 -13.20
N GLY A 56 -15.16 -18.46 -13.80
CA GLY A 56 -14.36 -17.44 -13.14
C GLY A 56 -15.18 -16.22 -12.73
N GLY A 57 -16.14 -15.81 -13.55
CA GLY A 57 -17.07 -14.71 -13.25
C GLY A 57 -17.93 -14.99 -12.01
N ILE A 58 -18.53 -16.17 -11.94
CA ILE A 58 -19.31 -16.63 -10.77
C ILE A 58 -18.42 -16.67 -9.53
N PHE A 59 -17.22 -17.24 -9.63
CA PHE A 59 -16.29 -17.30 -8.51
C PHE A 59 -15.89 -15.90 -8.03
N GLY A 60 -15.57 -14.98 -8.95
CA GLY A 60 -15.25 -13.59 -8.63
C GLY A 60 -16.39 -12.87 -7.91
N ALA A 61 -17.64 -13.11 -8.34
CA ALA A 61 -18.81 -12.58 -7.65
C ALA A 61 -18.95 -13.14 -6.23
N LEU A 62 -18.88 -14.46 -6.06
CA LEU A 62 -18.97 -15.13 -4.76
C LEU A 62 -17.87 -14.65 -3.81
N PHE A 63 -16.63 -14.59 -4.30
CA PHE A 63 -15.49 -14.08 -3.56
C PHE A 63 -15.76 -12.65 -3.07
N MET A 64 -16.25 -11.77 -3.93
CA MET A 64 -16.49 -10.37 -3.57
C MET A 64 -17.69 -10.18 -2.64
N LEU A 65 -18.76 -10.94 -2.81
CA LEU A 65 -19.87 -10.96 -1.86
C LEU A 65 -19.41 -11.43 -0.48
N GLN A 66 -18.50 -12.40 -0.44
CA GLN A 66 -18.00 -12.94 0.81
C GLN A 66 -16.99 -12.00 1.48
N PHE A 67 -16.16 -11.34 0.69
CA PHE A 67 -15.24 -10.30 1.11
C PHE A 67 -16.00 -9.11 1.73
N ARG A 68 -17.09 -8.66 1.10
CA ARG A 68 -17.97 -7.59 1.64
C ARG A 68 -18.64 -7.95 2.97
N LYS A 69 -18.80 -9.25 3.26
CA LYS A 69 -19.29 -9.76 4.56
C LYS A 69 -18.18 -9.90 5.61
N GLY A 70 -16.97 -9.43 5.33
CA GLY A 70 -15.83 -9.48 6.25
C GLY A 70 -15.14 -10.85 6.34
N ARG A 71 -15.53 -11.85 5.52
CA ARG A 71 -14.76 -13.10 5.43
C ARG A 71 -13.76 -12.98 4.29
N ASP A 72 -12.50 -12.77 4.67
CA ASP A 72 -11.41 -12.64 3.71
C ASP A 72 -10.91 -14.01 3.25
N TRP A 73 -11.36 -14.44 2.06
CA TRP A 73 -10.91 -15.69 1.42
C TRP A 73 -9.50 -15.57 0.83
N SER A 74 -8.96 -14.36 0.67
CA SER A 74 -7.60 -14.12 0.14
C SER A 74 -6.56 -14.79 1.02
N LEU A 75 -6.76 -14.81 2.34
CA LEU A 75 -5.87 -15.50 3.28
C LEU A 75 -5.75 -17.00 2.98
N GLY A 76 -6.87 -17.65 2.67
CA GLY A 76 -6.87 -19.07 2.28
C GLY A 76 -6.20 -19.28 0.92
N MET A 77 -6.51 -18.44 -0.05
CA MET A 77 -5.89 -18.49 -1.39
C MET A 77 -4.38 -18.26 -1.34
N ASN A 78 -3.90 -17.32 -0.52
CA ASN A 78 -2.47 -17.07 -0.33
C ASN A 78 -1.77 -18.30 0.24
N ARG A 79 -2.36 -18.98 1.23
CA ARG A 79 -1.80 -20.22 1.78
C ARG A 79 -1.77 -21.36 0.76
N LEU A 80 -2.82 -21.49 -0.05
CA LEU A 80 -2.85 -22.47 -1.14
C LEU A 80 -1.78 -22.18 -2.19
N PHE A 81 -1.58 -20.90 -2.53
CA PHE A 81 -0.56 -20.48 -3.49
C PHE A 81 0.86 -20.69 -2.95
N THR A 82 1.11 -20.39 -1.67
CA THR A 82 2.42 -20.69 -1.06
C THR A 82 2.67 -22.19 -1.03
N TRP A 83 1.69 -23.00 -0.63
CA TRP A 83 1.80 -24.46 -0.64
C TRP A 83 2.07 -25.01 -2.06
N PHE A 84 1.36 -24.50 -3.07
CA PHE A 84 1.58 -24.90 -4.47
C PHE A 84 2.98 -24.52 -4.94
N ASN A 85 3.45 -23.30 -4.65
CA ASN A 85 4.79 -22.88 -5.03
C ASN A 85 5.89 -23.70 -4.33
N GLU A 86 5.70 -24.05 -3.05
CA GLU A 86 6.62 -24.92 -2.32
C GLU A 86 6.75 -26.31 -2.97
N LEU A 87 5.67 -26.82 -3.58
CA LEU A 87 5.68 -28.09 -4.30
C LEU A 87 6.56 -28.07 -5.57
N PHE A 88 6.65 -26.93 -6.26
CA PHE A 88 7.44 -26.77 -7.48
C PHE A 88 8.78 -26.03 -7.26
N SER A 89 9.06 -25.55 -6.06
CA SER A 89 10.27 -24.79 -5.72
C SER A 89 10.77 -25.11 -4.31
N PRO A 90 11.53 -26.21 -4.12
CA PRO A 90 11.94 -26.70 -2.80
C PRO A 90 12.99 -25.83 -2.06
N LYS A 91 13.24 -24.57 -2.46
CA LYS A 91 14.35 -23.76 -1.91
C LYS A 91 14.05 -22.30 -1.56
N ALA A 92 12.80 -21.85 -1.52
CA ALA A 92 12.49 -20.54 -0.95
C ALA A 92 11.60 -20.73 0.28
N SER A 93 12.18 -20.68 1.48
CA SER A 93 11.42 -20.48 2.70
C SER A 93 10.80 -19.09 2.66
N VAL A 94 9.62 -18.97 2.05
CA VAL A 94 8.83 -17.74 2.12
C VAL A 94 8.34 -17.64 3.55
N VAL A 95 9.06 -16.86 4.36
CA VAL A 95 8.57 -16.46 5.69
C VAL A 95 7.18 -15.88 5.46
N PRO A 96 6.11 -16.43 6.06
CA PRO A 96 4.79 -15.88 5.89
C PRO A 96 4.83 -14.47 6.45
N GLN A 97 4.82 -13.49 5.55
CA GLN A 97 4.69 -12.10 5.91
C GLN A 97 3.32 -12.02 6.57
N ARG A 98 3.28 -12.03 7.91
CA ARG A 98 2.07 -11.73 8.65
C ARG A 98 1.64 -10.40 8.09
N VAL A 99 0.53 -10.39 7.35
CA VAL A 99 -0.12 -9.16 6.92
C VAL A 99 -0.55 -8.49 8.21
N ARG A 100 0.38 -7.75 8.81
CA ARG A 100 0.12 -6.86 9.91
C ARG A 100 -0.93 -5.95 9.31
N LYS A 101 -2.16 -6.01 9.83
CA LYS A 101 -3.14 -4.99 9.52
C LYS A 101 -2.42 -3.68 9.81
N GLU A 102 -2.01 -2.97 8.78
CA GLU A 102 -1.64 -1.57 8.89
C GLU A 102 -2.97 -0.87 9.15
N GLU A 103 -3.41 -0.97 10.40
CA GLU A 103 -4.35 -0.03 10.94
C GLU A 103 -3.58 1.30 10.91
N TYR A 104 -3.79 2.06 9.83
CA TYR A 104 -3.39 3.45 9.73
C TYR A 104 -4.18 4.21 10.81
N TYR A 105 -3.78 4.03 12.07
CA TYR A 105 -4.17 4.93 13.13
C TYR A 105 -3.41 6.22 12.87
N TYR A 106 -4.08 7.16 12.22
CA TYR A 106 -3.74 8.57 12.38
C TYR A 106 -4.10 8.96 13.83
N ASN A 107 -3.37 8.43 14.81
CA ASN A 107 -3.42 8.86 16.19
C ASN A 107 -2.63 10.17 16.30
N THR A 108 -3.25 11.26 15.86
CA THR A 108 -2.79 12.64 16.11
C THR A 108 -3.30 13.18 17.44
N ALA A 109 -3.91 12.35 18.29
CA ALA A 109 -4.28 12.71 19.65
C ALA A 109 -3.10 12.43 20.60
N GLY A 110 -2.17 13.39 20.71
CA GLY A 110 -1.16 13.41 21.78
C GLY A 110 0.31 13.25 21.35
N ALA A 111 0.61 13.11 20.06
CA ALA A 111 1.98 13.16 19.59
C ALA A 111 2.52 14.59 19.68
N GLN A 112 3.56 14.80 20.48
CA GLN A 112 4.26 16.10 20.55
C GLN A 112 4.77 16.47 19.15
N PRO A 113 4.60 17.73 18.71
CA PRO A 113 5.03 18.15 17.38
C PRO A 113 6.51 17.84 17.17
N TYR A 114 6.83 17.29 16.01
CA TYR A 114 8.21 16.98 15.61
C TYR A 114 9.08 18.24 15.74
N LYS A 115 9.94 18.27 16.76
CA LYS A 115 10.95 19.31 16.90
C LYS A 115 12.12 18.92 16.01
N LYS A 116 12.33 19.66 14.92
CA LYS A 116 13.49 19.52 14.05
C LYS A 116 14.75 19.76 14.87
N VAL A 117 15.42 18.67 15.25
CA VAL A 117 16.69 18.74 15.94
C VAL A 117 17.74 19.10 14.88
N PRO A 118 18.46 20.23 15.00
CA PRO A 118 19.51 20.55 14.05
C PRO A 118 20.60 19.49 14.13
N ASN A 119 21.05 18.99 12.97
CA ASN A 119 22.14 18.03 12.88
C ASN A 119 23.39 18.62 13.55
N LEU A 120 24.03 17.83 14.43
CA LEU A 120 25.35 18.12 14.98
C LEU A 120 26.36 17.93 13.85
N THR A 121 26.93 19.03 13.38
CA THR A 121 28.02 19.01 12.39
C THR A 121 29.23 19.64 13.05
N GLN A 122 30.40 19.02 12.90
CA GLN A 122 31.66 19.49 13.48
C GLN A 122 31.93 20.97 13.17
N LYS A 123 31.74 21.37 11.90
CA LYS A 123 31.84 22.76 11.44
C LYS A 123 30.96 23.76 12.24
N ARG A 124 29.79 23.32 12.72
CA ARG A 124 28.88 24.18 13.51
C ARG A 124 29.32 24.27 14.97
N ILE A 125 29.94 23.22 15.50
CA ILE A 125 30.54 23.23 16.84
C ILE A 125 31.75 24.17 16.84
N ASP A 126 32.63 24.06 15.84
CA ASP A 126 33.82 24.91 15.69
C ASP A 126 33.42 26.40 15.62
N ALA A 127 32.43 26.75 14.80
CA ALA A 127 31.93 28.12 14.71
C ALA A 127 31.37 28.65 16.04
N ILE A 128 30.79 27.78 16.88
CA ILE A 128 30.31 28.16 18.21
C ILE A 128 31.50 28.35 19.17
N LEU A 129 32.53 27.49 19.09
CA LEU A 129 33.75 27.61 19.89
C LEU A 129 34.52 28.89 19.55
N ASP A 130 34.63 29.25 18.27
CA ASP A 130 35.23 30.51 17.82
C ASP A 130 34.48 31.72 18.39
N LYS A 131 33.14 31.68 18.34
CA LYS A 131 32.28 32.73 18.90
C LYS A 131 32.44 32.86 20.42
N ILE A 132 32.65 31.76 21.13
CA ILE A 132 33.00 31.79 22.57
C ILE A 132 34.36 32.46 22.75
N GLY A 133 35.36 32.12 21.93
CA GLY A 133 36.70 32.71 21.98
C GLY A 133 36.70 34.22 21.76
N GLU A 134 35.86 34.72 20.85
CA GLU A 134 35.78 36.15 20.54
C GLU A 134 34.86 36.96 21.46
N LYS A 135 33.69 36.42 21.81
CA LYS A 135 32.59 37.18 22.43
C LYS A 135 32.16 36.64 23.79
N GLY A 136 32.70 35.49 24.20
CA GLY A 136 32.39 34.84 25.47
C GLY A 136 31.08 34.02 25.43
N TYR A 137 31.00 33.04 26.34
CA TYR A 137 29.89 32.07 26.43
C TYR A 137 28.51 32.71 26.64
N GLN A 138 28.46 33.88 27.29
CA GLN A 138 27.21 34.57 27.59
C GLN A 138 26.47 35.07 26.33
N GLN A 139 27.19 35.21 25.21
CA GLN A 139 26.66 35.67 23.92
C GLN A 139 26.09 34.55 23.05
N LEU A 140 26.03 33.31 23.58
CA LEU A 140 25.41 32.19 22.90
C LEU A 140 23.89 32.20 23.05
N THR A 141 23.21 31.94 21.94
CA THR A 141 21.78 31.65 21.90
C THR A 141 21.48 30.32 22.60
N ASP A 142 20.24 30.14 23.04
CA ASP A 142 19.84 28.91 23.73
C ASP A 142 19.99 27.66 22.83
N GLU A 143 19.85 27.83 21.52
CA GLU A 143 20.12 26.77 20.53
C GLU A 143 21.61 26.40 20.49
N GLU A 144 22.51 27.38 20.43
CA GLU A 144 23.96 27.16 20.41
C GLU A 144 24.44 26.48 21.69
N LYS A 145 23.91 26.87 22.85
CA LYS A 145 24.20 26.22 24.14
C LYS A 145 23.75 24.77 24.17
N GLN A 146 22.57 24.47 23.61
CA GLN A 146 22.07 23.10 23.52
C GLN A 146 22.89 22.24 22.56
N ILE A 147 23.42 22.82 21.47
CA ILE A 147 24.32 22.12 20.54
C ILE A 147 25.62 21.76 21.24
N LEU A 148 26.24 22.69 22.00
CA LEU A 148 27.44 22.39 22.78
C LEU A 148 27.20 21.32 23.85
N LYS A 149 26.08 21.41 24.57
CA LYS A 149 25.74 20.42 25.59
C LYS A 149 25.61 19.02 24.98
N ARG A 150 24.94 18.91 23.84
CA ARG A 150 24.79 17.64 23.14
C ARG A 150 26.10 17.12 22.55
N ALA A 151 26.93 18.01 22.00
CA ALA A 151 28.26 17.63 21.54
C ALA A 151 29.17 17.12 22.68
N ALA A 152 29.00 17.64 23.90
CA ALA A 152 29.73 17.16 25.08
C ALA A 152 29.22 15.80 25.62
N GLU A 153 27.95 15.47 25.37
CA GLU A 153 27.33 14.19 25.77
C GLU A 153 27.56 13.08 24.72
N ASP A 154 27.90 13.45 23.49
CA ASP A 154 28.09 12.52 22.37
C ASP A 154 29.59 12.17 22.23
N GLU A 155 30.01 11.07 22.86
CA GLU A 155 31.43 10.62 22.92
C GLU A 155 31.99 10.11 21.56
N ASN A 156 31.21 10.09 20.48
CA ASN A 156 31.58 9.50 19.19
C ASN A 156 31.60 10.48 18.00
N LEU A 157 31.79 11.78 18.25
CA LEU A 157 31.92 12.81 17.20
C LEU A 157 33.36 13.00 16.71
#